data_AF-J0N7G7-F1
#
_entry.id   AF-J0N7G7-F1
#
_cell.length_a   1.000
_cell.length_b   1.000
_cell.length_c   1.000
_cell.angle_alpha   90.00
_cell.angle_beta   90.00
_cell.angle_gamma   90.00
#
_symmetry.space_group_name_H-M   'P 1'
#
loop_
_entity.id
_entity.type
_entity.pdbx_description
1 polymer ?
#
loop_
_entity_poly.entity_id
_entity_poly.type
_entity_poly.pdbx_seq_one_letter_code
_entity_poly.pdbx_strand_id
1 'polypeptide(L)'
;MKQWQSEQKRYPVRLLAIENPKAARLLQYLLESCGYRVACDPAELPEADFLLVQPGCMPNRTEGLEYMLLENSGRMTESISCPFRYHAVEYETALPVLPGAQRVSYSVHSPEADVFARNIRQNGYGIVFELESGGIVGRVALDEEQGIRPALVAALAAIRCGIPFARVTDALNEIPQLSRNLG
;
A
#
# COMPACT_ATOMS: atom_id res chain seq x y z
N MET A 1 -39.11 -21.39 16.13
CA MET A 1 -37.77 -20.77 16.21
C MET A 1 -37.32 -20.43 14.79
N LYS A 2 -37.26 -19.14 14.43
CA LYS A 2 -36.73 -18.72 13.12
C LYS A 2 -35.22 -18.58 13.26
N GLN A 3 -34.46 -19.38 12.50
CA GLN A 3 -33.01 -19.25 12.39
C GLN A 3 -32.67 -17.85 11.90
N TRP A 4 -31.95 -17.10 12.72
CA TRP A 4 -31.30 -15.86 12.31
C TRP A 4 -30.17 -16.24 11.36
N GLN A 5 -30.41 -16.19 10.06
CA GLN A 5 -29.31 -16.08 9.11
C GLN A 5 -28.84 -14.64 9.20
N SER A 6 -27.73 -14.43 9.91
CA SER A 6 -26.98 -13.19 9.81
C SER A 6 -26.63 -12.99 8.34
N GLU A 7 -27.33 -12.09 7.65
CA GLU A 7 -26.85 -11.52 6.39
C GLU A 7 -25.45 -10.99 6.68
N GLN A 8 -24.44 -11.76 6.28
CA GLN A 8 -23.06 -11.29 6.30
C GLN A 8 -23.02 -10.12 5.33
N LYS A 9 -23.10 -8.90 5.87
CA LYS A 9 -22.76 -7.68 5.14
C LYS A 9 -21.36 -7.89 4.58
N ARG A 10 -21.27 -8.32 3.32
CA ARG A 10 -20.02 -8.33 2.59
C ARG A 10 -19.65 -6.86 2.42
N TYR A 11 -18.63 -6.44 3.15
CA TYR A 11 -18.01 -5.15 2.92
C TYR A 11 -17.46 -5.15 1.49
N PRO A 12 -17.49 -4.01 0.78
CA PRO A 12 -16.94 -3.94 -0.56
C PRO A 12 -15.45 -4.32 -0.51
N VAL A 13 -15.00 -5.11 -1.49
CA VAL A 13 -13.59 -5.47 -1.63
C VAL A 13 -12.82 -4.20 -1.97
N ARG A 14 -11.70 -3.94 -1.29
CA ARG A 14 -10.92 -2.73 -1.55
C ARG A 14 -9.96 -2.98 -2.68
N LEU A 15 -10.12 -2.26 -3.79
CA LEU A 15 -9.20 -2.34 -4.91
C LEU A 15 -8.01 -1.39 -4.69
N LEU A 16 -6.82 -1.96 -4.83
CA LEU A 16 -5.54 -1.27 -4.78
C LEU A 16 -4.81 -1.49 -6.09
N ALA A 17 -4.37 -0.41 -6.71
CA ALA A 17 -3.60 -0.48 -7.94
C ALA A 17 -2.19 0.06 -7.69
N ILE A 18 -1.16 -0.76 -7.84
CA ILE A 18 0.21 -0.32 -7.57
C ILE A 18 1.08 -0.66 -8.77
N GLU A 19 1.71 0.36 -9.35
CA GLU A 19 2.61 0.18 -10.49
C GLU A 19 3.92 -0.46 -10.06
N ASN A 20 4.51 0.00 -8.94
CA ASN A 20 5.76 -0.56 -8.43
C ASN A 20 5.58 -2.01 -7.91
N PRO A 21 6.19 -3.02 -8.56
CA PRO A 21 5.98 -4.42 -8.19
C PRO A 21 6.59 -4.79 -6.84
N LYS A 22 7.67 -4.11 -6.41
CA LYS A 22 8.22 -4.29 -5.06
C LYS A 22 7.22 -3.77 -4.02
N ALA A 23 6.65 -2.58 -4.24
CA ALA A 23 5.66 -2.00 -3.33
C ALA A 23 4.39 -2.85 -3.25
N ALA A 24 3.92 -3.39 -4.39
CA ALA A 24 2.77 -4.30 -4.43
C ALA A 24 3.02 -5.55 -3.57
N ARG A 25 4.17 -6.21 -3.72
CA ARG A 25 4.53 -7.38 -2.89
C ARG A 25 4.61 -7.06 -1.41
N LEU A 26 5.23 -5.93 -1.06
CA LEU A 26 5.32 -5.48 0.34
C LEU A 26 3.93 -5.22 0.93
N LEU A 27 3.04 -4.61 0.15
CA LEU A 27 1.67 -4.35 0.58
C LEU A 27 0.86 -5.63 0.74
N GLN A 28 1.00 -6.59 -0.18
CA GLN A 28 0.37 -7.90 -0.04
C GLN A 28 0.79 -8.56 1.28
N TYR A 29 2.10 -8.64 1.55
CA TYR A 29 2.62 -9.19 2.80
C TYR A 29 2.08 -8.45 4.04
N LEU A 30 2.04 -7.11 3.99
CA LEU A 30 1.51 -6.27 5.05
C LEU A 30 0.04 -6.58 5.36
N LEU A 31 -0.78 -6.74 4.34
CA LEU A 31 -2.21 -7.02 4.50
C LEU A 31 -2.41 -8.46 5.01
N GLU A 32 -1.70 -9.43 4.45
CA GLU A 32 -1.77 -10.84 4.87
C GLU A 32 -1.29 -11.05 6.32
N SER A 33 -0.18 -10.41 6.72
CA SER A 33 0.31 -10.41 8.11
C SER A 33 -0.66 -9.74 9.10
N CYS A 34 -1.50 -8.83 8.61
CA CYS A 34 -2.60 -8.24 9.37
C CYS A 34 -3.87 -9.12 9.39
N GLY A 35 -3.86 -10.27 8.72
CA GLY A 35 -4.96 -11.24 8.69
C GLY A 35 -5.98 -11.01 7.57
N TYR A 36 -5.68 -10.14 6.61
CA TYR A 36 -6.56 -9.90 5.46
C TYR A 36 -6.28 -10.87 4.32
N ARG A 37 -7.33 -11.22 3.58
CA ARG A 37 -7.23 -11.99 2.36
C ARG A 37 -6.97 -11.06 1.18
N VAL A 38 -5.85 -11.25 0.50
CA VAL A 38 -5.47 -10.47 -0.68
C VAL A 38 -5.58 -11.35 -1.91
N ALA A 39 -6.38 -10.91 -2.89
CA ALA A 39 -6.41 -11.49 -4.22
C ALA A 39 -5.55 -10.64 -5.16
N CYS A 40 -4.86 -11.30 -6.09
CA CYS A 40 -4.15 -10.64 -7.19
C CYS A 40 -4.85 -10.86 -8.54
N ASP A 41 -5.78 -11.82 -8.61
CA ASP A 41 -6.63 -12.10 -9.76
C ASP A 41 -8.09 -11.69 -9.43
N PRO A 42 -8.75 -10.87 -10.27
CA PRO A 42 -10.17 -10.59 -10.13
C PRO A 42 -11.09 -11.82 -10.03
N ALA A 43 -10.67 -12.99 -10.53
CA ALA A 43 -11.41 -14.24 -10.39
C ALA A 43 -11.53 -14.72 -8.92
N GLU A 44 -10.63 -14.28 -8.04
CA GLU A 44 -10.56 -14.67 -6.62
C GLU A 44 -11.34 -13.71 -5.69
N LEU A 45 -11.98 -12.68 -6.24
CA LEU A 45 -12.74 -11.65 -5.52
C LEU A 45 -13.77 -12.15 -4.47
N PRO A 46 -14.52 -13.26 -4.69
CA PRO A 46 -15.59 -13.64 -3.76
C PRO A 46 -15.13 -13.95 -2.32
N GLU A 47 -13.82 -14.17 -2.13
CA GLU A 47 -13.22 -14.52 -0.85
C GLU A 47 -12.20 -13.49 -0.31
N ALA A 48 -11.95 -12.41 -1.04
CA ALA A 48 -10.90 -11.45 -0.72
C ALA A 48 -11.41 -10.21 0.01
N ASP A 49 -10.57 -9.64 0.90
CA ASP A 49 -10.78 -8.33 1.51
C ASP A 49 -10.19 -7.21 0.62
N PHE A 50 -9.08 -7.53 -0.04
CA PHE A 50 -8.35 -6.63 -0.94
C PHE A 50 -8.11 -7.27 -2.30
N LEU A 51 -8.27 -6.49 -3.37
CA LEU A 51 -7.82 -6.84 -4.71
C LEU A 51 -6.62 -5.95 -5.05
N LEU A 52 -5.44 -6.56 -5.17
CA LEU A 52 -4.21 -5.86 -5.53
C LEU A 52 -3.85 -6.15 -6.99
N VAL A 53 -3.92 -5.14 -7.83
CA VAL A 53 -3.68 -5.27 -9.28
C VAL A 53 -2.63 -4.29 -9.78
N GLN A 54 -2.07 -4.58 -10.94
CA GLN A 54 -1.36 -3.55 -11.70
C GLN A 54 -2.38 -2.60 -12.34
N PRO A 55 -2.05 -1.32 -12.54
CA PRO A 55 -2.97 -0.34 -13.12
C PRO A 55 -3.53 -0.73 -14.51
N GLY A 56 -2.78 -1.52 -15.29
CA GLY A 56 -3.25 -2.04 -16.59
C GLY A 56 -4.20 -3.25 -16.52
N CYS A 57 -4.36 -3.85 -15.34
CA CYS A 57 -5.15 -5.07 -15.12
C CYS A 57 -6.46 -4.79 -14.35
N MET A 58 -6.93 -3.55 -14.41
CA MET A 58 -8.12 -3.11 -13.69
C MET A 58 -9.38 -3.85 -14.18
N PRO A 59 -10.26 -4.32 -13.27
CA PRO A 59 -11.50 -4.96 -13.65
C PRO A 59 -12.48 -3.94 -14.26
N ASN A 60 -13.22 -4.38 -15.28
CA ASN A 60 -14.24 -3.56 -15.95
C ASN A 60 -15.51 -3.33 -15.10
N ARG A 61 -15.68 -4.06 -13.99
CA ARG A 61 -16.82 -3.93 -13.08
C ARG A 61 -16.41 -3.19 -11.81
N THR A 62 -17.20 -2.16 -11.47
CA THR A 62 -17.00 -1.27 -10.32
C THR A 62 -17.93 -1.58 -9.14
N GLU A 63 -18.97 -2.39 -9.35
CA GLU A 63 -19.94 -2.73 -8.31
C GLU A 63 -19.30 -3.55 -7.19
N GLY A 64 -19.38 -3.06 -5.96
CA GLY A 64 -18.84 -3.74 -4.77
C GLY A 64 -17.34 -3.52 -4.53
N LEU A 65 -16.70 -2.59 -5.26
CA LEU A 65 -15.30 -2.23 -5.05
C LEU A 65 -15.15 -0.82 -4.42
N GLU A 66 -14.30 -0.71 -3.40
CA GLU A 66 -13.84 0.58 -2.87
C GLU A 66 -12.41 0.85 -3.38
N TYR A 67 -12.25 1.86 -4.23
CA TYR A 67 -10.99 2.18 -4.89
C TYR A 67 -10.16 3.08 -3.98
N MET A 68 -9.13 2.52 -3.35
CA MET A 68 -8.44 3.21 -2.27
C MET A 68 -7.22 3.97 -2.74
N LEU A 69 -6.23 3.32 -3.35
CA LEU A 69 -4.96 3.97 -3.67
C LEU A 69 -4.39 3.49 -5.01
N LEU A 70 -3.93 4.45 -5.81
CA LEU A 70 -3.12 4.21 -7.00
C LEU A 70 -1.76 4.92 -6.91
N GLU A 71 -0.66 4.20 -7.18
CA GLU A 71 0.67 4.80 -7.44
C GLU A 71 0.93 4.81 -8.95
N ASN A 72 1.35 5.96 -9.50
CA ASN A 72 1.52 6.19 -10.93
C ASN A 72 2.83 6.95 -11.20
N SER A 73 3.73 6.33 -11.95
CA SER A 73 5.00 6.90 -12.42
C SER A 73 4.86 7.81 -13.66
N GLY A 74 3.63 8.12 -14.08
CA GLY A 74 3.33 9.03 -15.20
C GLY A 74 2.77 8.34 -16.46
N ARG A 75 2.55 7.02 -16.45
CA ARG A 75 1.99 6.28 -17.60
C ARG A 75 0.47 6.34 -17.71
N MET A 76 -0.23 6.68 -16.63
CA MET A 76 -1.70 6.60 -16.56
C MET A 76 -2.40 7.95 -16.83
N THR A 77 -1.84 8.80 -17.69
CA THR A 77 -2.27 10.21 -17.80
C THR A 77 -3.51 10.48 -18.64
N GLU A 78 -4.06 9.55 -19.43
CA GLU A 78 -4.97 10.01 -20.52
C GLU A 78 -6.32 9.30 -20.72
N SER A 79 -6.71 8.22 -20.03
CA SER A 79 -7.91 7.50 -20.52
C SER A 79 -8.81 6.80 -19.51
N ILE A 80 -8.72 7.07 -18.21
CA ILE A 80 -9.58 6.36 -17.24
C ILE A 80 -10.24 7.36 -16.31
N SER A 81 -11.56 7.49 -16.40
CA SER A 81 -12.39 8.06 -15.34
C SER A 81 -12.39 7.06 -14.17
N CYS A 82 -11.25 6.95 -13.48
CA CYS A 82 -11.07 5.92 -12.48
C CYS A 82 -11.51 6.46 -11.10
N PRO A 83 -12.43 5.80 -10.39
CA PRO A 83 -13.02 6.32 -9.15
C PRO A 83 -12.08 6.20 -7.93
N PHE A 84 -10.76 6.27 -8.10
CA PHE A 84 -9.81 6.19 -6.98
C PHE A 84 -10.01 7.34 -6.01
N ARG A 85 -10.15 6.99 -4.72
CA ARG A 85 -10.23 7.97 -3.64
C ARG A 85 -8.90 8.67 -3.41
N TYR A 86 -7.79 7.93 -3.46
CA TYR A 86 -6.45 8.47 -3.24
C TYR A 86 -5.52 8.16 -4.43
N HIS A 87 -4.63 9.11 -4.73
CA HIS A 87 -3.55 8.96 -5.69
C HIS A 87 -2.21 9.23 -4.99
N ALA A 88 -1.42 8.17 -4.84
CA ALA A 88 -0.08 8.18 -4.26
C ALA A 88 0.92 8.71 -5.28
N VAL A 89 1.65 9.75 -4.89
CA VAL A 89 2.69 10.37 -5.72
C VAL A 89 3.93 10.67 -4.89
N GLU A 90 5.10 10.54 -5.50
CA GLU A 90 6.34 11.01 -4.87
C GLU A 90 6.28 12.54 -4.74
N TYR A 91 6.54 13.06 -3.54
CA TYR A 91 6.29 14.46 -3.19
C TYR A 91 7.00 15.43 -4.14
N GLU A 92 8.23 15.10 -4.51
CA GLU A 92 9.14 15.91 -5.31
C GLU A 92 8.72 16.03 -6.78
N THR A 93 7.91 15.10 -7.28
CA THR A 93 7.70 14.93 -8.74
C THR A 93 6.72 15.94 -9.35
N ALA A 94 6.04 16.74 -8.52
CA ALA A 94 5.00 17.70 -8.93
C ALA A 94 3.94 17.11 -9.90
N LEU A 95 3.78 15.78 -9.93
CA LEU A 95 2.92 15.11 -10.90
C LEU A 95 1.46 15.54 -10.73
N PRO A 96 0.72 15.73 -11.84
CA PRO A 96 -0.71 15.99 -11.78
C PRO A 96 -1.44 14.81 -11.14
N VAL A 97 -2.49 15.13 -10.40
CA VAL A 97 -3.31 14.15 -9.70
C VAL A 97 -4.49 13.77 -10.58
N LEU A 98 -4.91 12.51 -10.53
CA LEU A 98 -6.08 12.07 -11.28
C LEU A 98 -7.32 12.90 -10.89
N PRO A 99 -8.13 13.32 -11.88
CA PRO A 99 -9.36 14.07 -11.60
C PRO A 99 -10.26 13.32 -10.62
N GLY A 100 -10.68 13.98 -9.54
CA GLY A 100 -11.56 13.41 -8.52
C GLY A 100 -10.85 12.61 -7.40
N ALA A 101 -9.56 12.32 -7.54
CA ALA A 101 -8.78 11.67 -6.49
C ALA A 101 -8.13 12.70 -5.55
N GLN A 102 -8.04 12.37 -4.26
CA GLN A 102 -7.26 13.13 -3.30
C GLN A 102 -5.77 12.79 -3.44
N ARG A 103 -4.91 13.82 -3.53
CA ARG A 103 -3.46 13.63 -3.48
C ARG A 103 -3.05 13.08 -2.13
N VAL A 104 -2.23 12.03 -2.15
CA VAL A 104 -1.47 11.57 -0.99
C VAL A 104 -0.03 11.34 -1.44
N SER A 105 0.93 11.55 -0.54
CA SER A 105 2.32 11.69 -0.93
C SER A 105 3.26 10.86 -0.08
N TYR A 106 4.33 10.39 -0.71
CA TYR A 106 5.46 9.78 -0.02
C TYR A 106 6.77 10.45 -0.40
N SER A 107 7.76 10.40 0.48
CA SER A 107 9.09 10.95 0.17
C SER A 107 10.22 10.32 1.00
N VAL A 108 11.40 10.21 0.40
CA VAL A 108 12.65 9.88 1.11
C VAL A 108 13.48 11.13 1.44
N HIS A 109 13.01 12.32 1.08
CA HIS A 109 13.77 13.59 1.15
C HIS A 109 13.02 14.72 1.88
N SER A 110 11.69 14.70 1.89
CA SER A 110 10.84 15.78 2.38
C SER A 110 9.94 15.33 3.53
N PRO A 111 10.02 15.97 4.72
CA PRO A 111 9.12 15.72 5.84
C PRO A 111 7.71 16.28 5.62
N GLU A 112 7.46 16.99 4.51
CA GLU A 112 6.15 17.53 4.17
C GLU A 112 5.22 16.49 3.50
N ALA A 113 5.74 15.31 3.16
CA ALA A 113 4.95 14.22 2.61
C ALA A 113 4.07 13.54 3.68
N ASP A 114 2.97 12.90 3.28
CA ASP A 114 2.07 12.19 4.20
C ASP A 114 2.75 10.99 4.89
N VAL A 115 3.68 10.35 4.17
CA VAL A 115 4.54 9.28 4.67
C VAL A 115 5.96 9.55 4.21
N PHE A 116 6.92 9.61 5.13
CA PHE A 116 8.30 9.85 4.75
C PHE A 116 9.31 9.06 5.56
N ALA A 117 10.50 8.92 4.99
CA ALA A 117 11.67 8.37 5.68
C ALA A 117 12.59 9.49 6.16
N ARG A 118 13.10 9.36 7.39
CA ARG A 118 14.20 10.21 7.90
C ARG A 118 15.20 9.40 8.71
N ASN A 119 16.30 10.02 9.11
CA ASN A 119 17.37 9.38 9.88
C ASN A 119 17.85 8.06 9.22
N ILE A 120 17.94 8.04 7.89
CA ILE A 120 18.38 6.89 7.11
C ILE A 120 19.85 6.61 7.42
N ARG A 121 20.15 5.38 7.85
CA ARG A 121 21.50 4.95 8.25
C ARG A 121 21.75 3.54 7.76
N GLN A 122 22.92 3.32 7.20
CA GLN A 122 23.43 1.97 6.99
C GLN A 122 23.84 1.35 8.33
N ASN A 123 23.53 0.07 8.52
CA ASN A 123 24.09 -0.76 9.57
C ASN A 123 24.82 -1.96 8.93
N GLY A 124 25.53 -2.75 9.70
CA GLY A 124 26.30 -3.90 9.18
C GLY A 124 25.46 -5.00 8.51
N TYR A 125 24.13 -4.89 8.53
CA TYR A 125 23.17 -5.90 8.08
C TYR A 125 22.09 -5.34 7.14
N GLY A 126 22.18 -4.09 6.70
CA GLY A 126 21.18 -3.43 5.86
C GLY A 126 21.01 -1.95 6.16
N ILE A 127 19.81 -1.42 5.92
CA ILE A 127 19.44 -0.03 6.11
C ILE A 127 18.41 0.11 7.23
N VAL A 128 18.55 1.12 8.08
CA VAL A 128 17.61 1.46 9.13
C VAL A 128 17.18 2.91 8.97
N PHE A 129 15.89 3.18 9.11
CA PHE A 129 15.34 4.52 9.02
C PHE A 129 14.14 4.68 9.94
N GLU A 130 13.76 5.94 10.18
CA GLU A 130 12.49 6.29 10.81
C GLU A 130 11.45 6.51 9.71
N LEU A 131 10.42 5.67 9.71
CA LEU A 131 9.19 5.88 8.96
C LEU A 131 8.30 6.81 9.78
N GLU A 132 7.75 7.85 9.17
CA GLU A 132 6.87 8.80 9.83
C GLU A 132 5.59 9.04 9.03
N SER A 133 4.45 9.13 9.72
CA SER A 133 3.17 9.53 9.14
C SER A 133 2.29 10.20 10.19
N GLY A 134 1.78 11.39 9.88
CA GLY A 134 0.89 12.13 10.79
C GLY A 134 1.48 12.41 12.18
N GLY A 135 2.81 12.55 12.29
CA GLY A 135 3.54 12.76 13.55
C GLY A 135 3.79 11.50 14.36
N ILE A 136 3.40 10.32 13.87
CA ILE A 136 3.74 9.02 14.47
C ILE A 136 5.01 8.49 13.81
N VAL A 137 5.97 8.06 14.63
CA VAL A 137 7.29 7.60 14.19
C VAL A 137 7.49 6.14 14.56
N GLY A 138 8.01 5.35 13.62
CA GLY A 138 8.42 3.97 13.85
C GLY A 138 9.71 3.64 13.12
N ARG A 139 10.56 2.82 13.75
CA ARG A 139 11.83 2.41 13.15
C ARG A 139 11.61 1.21 12.24
N VAL A 140 12.17 1.26 11.03
CA VAL A 140 12.11 0.18 10.05
C VAL A 140 13.53 -0.20 9.65
N ALA A 141 13.80 -1.50 9.57
CA ALA A 141 15.01 -2.08 9.00
C ALA A 141 14.67 -2.81 7.69
N LEU A 142 15.48 -2.60 6.66
CA LEU A 142 15.41 -3.31 5.38
C LEU A 142 16.81 -3.80 4.98
N ASP A 143 16.90 -4.69 4.01
CA ASP A 143 18.19 -5.22 3.54
C ASP A 143 18.97 -4.19 2.69
N GLU A 144 18.26 -3.38 1.89
CA GLU A 144 18.86 -2.43 0.94
C GLU A 144 18.14 -1.07 0.93
N GLU A 145 18.88 0.01 0.65
CA GLU A 145 18.36 1.38 0.61
C GLU A 145 17.31 1.57 -0.51
N GLN A 146 17.46 0.84 -1.62
CA GLN A 146 16.51 0.82 -2.73
C GLN A 146 15.13 0.28 -2.31
N GLY A 147 15.04 -0.42 -1.17
CA GLY A 147 13.80 -0.91 -0.58
C GLY A 147 12.97 0.16 0.12
N ILE A 148 13.56 1.32 0.49
CA ILE A 148 12.87 2.36 1.25
C ILE A 148 11.68 2.91 0.46
N ARG A 149 11.87 3.31 -0.80
CA ARG A 149 10.79 3.91 -1.60
C ARG A 149 9.60 2.94 -1.76
N PRO A 150 9.78 1.67 -2.16
CA PRO A 150 8.69 0.69 -2.15
C PRO A 150 8.00 0.52 -0.80
N ALA A 151 8.75 0.53 0.31
CA ALA A 151 8.20 0.42 1.65
C ALA A 151 7.34 1.63 2.03
N LEU A 152 7.72 2.85 1.63
CA LEU A 152 6.91 4.04 1.85
C LEU A 152 5.59 3.99 1.09
N VAL A 153 5.61 3.54 -0.18
CA VAL A 153 4.39 3.36 -0.99
C VAL A 153 3.46 2.34 -0.34
N ALA A 154 3.99 1.18 0.07
CA ALA A 154 3.21 0.14 0.74
C ALA A 154 2.65 0.61 2.09
N ALA A 155 3.45 1.34 2.88
CA ALA A 155 3.01 1.90 4.16
C ALA A 155 1.90 2.94 3.96
N LEU A 156 2.05 3.86 3.01
CA LEU A 156 1.03 4.84 2.65
C LEU A 156 -0.28 4.14 2.24
N ALA A 157 -0.19 3.10 1.42
CA ALA A 157 -1.34 2.32 1.00
C ALA A 157 -2.07 1.66 2.17
N ALA A 158 -1.32 0.96 3.03
CA ALA A 158 -1.86 0.26 4.18
C ALA A 158 -2.52 1.25 5.16
N ILE A 159 -1.87 2.37 5.48
CA ILE A 159 -2.42 3.40 6.37
C ILE A 159 -3.71 3.99 5.80
N ARG A 160 -3.75 4.30 4.49
CA ARG A 160 -4.99 4.78 3.85
C ARG A 160 -6.09 3.74 3.83
N CYS A 161 -5.75 2.45 3.86
CA CYS A 161 -6.69 1.35 4.07
C CYS A 161 -7.09 1.16 5.55
N GLY A 162 -6.65 2.03 6.46
CA GLY A 162 -6.98 1.95 7.88
C GLY A 162 -6.18 0.93 8.67
N ILE A 163 -5.10 0.39 8.09
CA ILE A 163 -4.16 -0.45 8.83
C ILE A 163 -3.43 0.41 9.87
N PRO A 164 -3.42 0.03 11.16
CA PRO A 164 -2.72 0.80 12.18
C PRO A 164 -1.23 0.93 11.89
N PHE A 165 -0.66 2.12 12.08
CA PHE A 165 0.75 2.42 11.83
C PHE A 165 1.71 1.41 12.47
N ALA A 166 1.46 1.03 13.73
CA ALA A 166 2.30 0.05 14.45
C ALA A 166 2.36 -1.31 13.72
N ARG A 167 1.23 -1.78 13.18
CA ARG A 167 1.17 -3.04 12.42
C ARG A 167 1.93 -2.93 11.12
N VAL A 168 1.92 -1.76 10.49
CA VAL A 168 2.70 -1.49 9.29
C VAL A 168 4.20 -1.60 9.57
N THR A 169 4.67 -0.96 10.64
CA THR A 169 6.08 -1.01 11.01
C THR A 169 6.54 -2.38 11.49
N ASP A 170 5.69 -3.11 12.22
CA ASP A 170 6.00 -4.48 12.66
C ASP A 170 6.21 -5.40 11.46
N ALA A 171 5.25 -5.43 10.53
CA ALA A 171 5.32 -6.26 9.34
C ALA A 171 6.52 -5.89 8.44
N LEU A 172 6.83 -4.61 8.25
CA LEU A 172 8.03 -4.21 7.49
C LEU A 172 9.33 -4.74 8.12
N ASN A 173 9.41 -4.82 9.45
CA ASN A 173 10.58 -5.33 10.18
C ASN A 173 10.69 -6.87 10.20
N GLU A 174 9.64 -7.59 9.85
CA GLU A 174 9.66 -9.06 9.71
C GLU A 174 10.31 -9.49 8.39
N ILE A 175 10.26 -8.65 7.36
CA ILE A 175 10.70 -8.99 6.00
C ILE A 175 12.19 -9.36 5.93
N PRO A 176 13.13 -8.58 6.49
CA PRO A 176 14.54 -8.99 6.54
C PRO A 176 14.77 -10.30 7.30
N GLN A 177 13.92 -10.62 8.27
CA GLN A 177 14.05 -11.84 9.08
C GLN A 177 13.66 -13.08 8.26
N LEU A 178 12.63 -12.97 7.43
CA LEU A 178 12.22 -14.03 6.51
C LEU A 178 13.31 -14.33 5.48
N SER A 179 13.93 -13.30 4.90
CA SER A 179 15.05 -13.47 3.96
C SER A 179 16.26 -14.18 4.58
N ARG A 180 16.54 -13.95 5.87
CA ARG A 180 17.68 -14.56 6.58
C ARG A 180 17.42 -15.99 7.05
N ASN A 181 16.18 -16.35 7.35
CA ASN A 181 15.82 -17.70 7.81
C ASN A 181 15.63 -18.71 6.67
N LEU A 182 15.54 -18.22 5.42
CA LEU A 182 15.41 -19.03 4.21
C LEU A 182 16.72 -19.12 3.40
N GLY A 183 17.79 -18.47 3.87
CA GLY A 183 19.12 -18.44 3.25
C GLY A 183 20.07 -19.50 3.79
#